data_AF-A0A2D0JZA8-F1
#
_entry.id   AF-A0A2D0JZA8-F1
#
_cell.length_a   1.000
_cell.length_b   1.000
_cell.length_c   1.000
_cell.angle_alpha   90.00
_cell.angle_beta   90.00
_cell.angle_gamma   90.00
#
_symmetry.space_group_name_H-M   'P 1'
#
loop_
_entity.id
_entity.type
_entity.pdbx_description
1 polymer ?
#
loop_
_entity_poly.entity_id
_entity_poly.type
_entity_poly.pdbx_seq_one_letter_code
_entity_poly.pdbx_strand_id
1 'polypeptide(L)'
;MKLYKLIIAVSILGFPFLSLQAEPTNHSTSTMKTKIAKTSNQINCDDLNGETGQNGQNGIPGSDCINGGNGGNGAEGGGNGGNGGNGAAGGGNGGNGGNGGANGGAGGNGGDGGSGDNN
;
A
#
# COMPACT_ATOMS: atom_id res chain seq x y z
N MET A 1 31.44 -36.11 -46.71
CA MET A 1 30.11 -35.53 -47.01
C MET A 1 29.23 -35.88 -45.82
N LYS A 2 28.50 -34.99 -45.14
CA LYS A 2 27.73 -33.87 -45.64
C LYS A 2 27.69 -32.77 -44.57
N LEU A 3 28.04 -31.57 -44.99
CA LEU A 3 27.69 -30.31 -44.38
C LEU A 3 26.17 -30.13 -44.58
N TYR A 4 25.37 -30.00 -43.53
CA TYR A 4 24.01 -29.49 -43.71
C TYR A 4 23.47 -28.73 -42.49
N LYS A 5 23.58 -27.41 -42.63
CA LYS A 5 22.52 -26.42 -42.42
C LYS A 5 21.95 -26.33 -41.00
N LEU A 6 22.61 -25.45 -40.25
CA LEU A 6 22.02 -24.59 -39.22
C LEU A 6 20.70 -23.98 -39.74
N ILE A 7 19.57 -24.41 -39.17
CA ILE A 7 18.27 -23.75 -39.30
C ILE A 7 17.96 -23.19 -37.91
N ILE A 8 18.29 -21.92 -37.69
CA ILE A 8 17.74 -21.15 -36.59
C ILE A 8 16.29 -20.89 -36.96
N ALA A 9 15.38 -21.75 -36.51
CA ALA A 9 13.97 -21.44 -36.49
C ALA A 9 13.75 -20.43 -35.36
N VAL A 10 13.78 -19.13 -35.69
CA VAL A 10 13.26 -18.11 -34.77
C VAL A 10 11.75 -18.27 -34.75
N SER A 11 11.25 -19.14 -33.88
CA SER A 11 9.84 -19.18 -33.53
C SER A 11 9.52 -17.93 -32.70
N ILE A 12 9.29 -16.81 -33.37
CA ILE A 12 8.50 -15.71 -32.82
C ILE A 12 7.06 -16.23 -32.80
N LEU A 13 6.77 -17.09 -31.83
CA LEU A 13 5.39 -17.36 -31.46
C LEU A 13 4.87 -16.03 -30.93
N GLY A 14 4.16 -15.32 -31.81
CA GLY A 14 3.44 -14.12 -31.47
C GLY A 14 2.59 -14.43 -30.25
N PHE A 15 2.84 -13.72 -29.16
CA PHE A 15 1.86 -13.64 -28.10
C PHE A 15 0.62 -13.01 -28.71
N PRO A 16 -0.55 -13.69 -28.73
CA PRO A 16 -1.78 -12.93 -28.81
C PRO A 16 -1.77 -12.08 -27.54
N PHE A 17 -1.70 -10.77 -27.69
CA PHE A 17 -2.13 -9.87 -26.63
C PHE A 17 -3.61 -10.21 -26.41
N LEU A 18 -3.87 -11.16 -25.50
CA LEU A 18 -5.13 -11.29 -24.83
C LEU A 18 -5.25 -9.99 -24.04
N SER A 19 -5.85 -8.98 -24.65
CA SER A 19 -6.48 -7.90 -23.93
C SER A 19 -7.51 -8.57 -23.03
N LEU A 20 -7.09 -8.90 -21.81
CA LEU A 20 -7.99 -9.19 -20.73
C LEU A 20 -8.74 -7.89 -20.48
N GLN A 21 -9.84 -7.71 -21.20
CA GLN A 21 -10.87 -6.77 -20.82
C GLN A 21 -11.40 -7.30 -19.50
N ALA A 22 -10.77 -6.88 -18.40
CA ALA A 22 -11.41 -6.93 -17.11
C ALA A 22 -12.71 -6.13 -17.28
N GLU A 23 -13.83 -6.84 -17.29
CA GLU A 23 -15.14 -6.21 -17.21
C GLU A 23 -15.11 -5.23 -16.02
N PRO A 24 -15.36 -3.94 -16.24
CA PRO A 24 -15.57 -3.05 -15.13
C PRO A 24 -16.90 -3.47 -14.49
N THR A 25 -16.84 -4.25 -13.42
CA THR A 25 -17.94 -4.33 -12.46
C THR A 25 -18.22 -2.90 -12.01
N ASN A 26 -19.36 -2.40 -12.47
CA ASN A 26 -19.89 -1.07 -12.19
C ASN A 26 -19.72 -0.72 -10.70
N HIS A 27 -18.77 0.15 -10.39
CA HIS A 27 -18.81 0.92 -9.17
C HIS A 27 -18.98 2.40 -9.55
N SER A 28 -20.24 2.82 -9.45
CA SER A 28 -20.80 4.17 -9.51
C SER A 28 -19.85 5.33 -9.87
N THR A 29 -20.07 5.85 -11.07
CA THR A 29 -20.22 7.28 -11.39
C THR A 29 -19.10 8.22 -10.95
N SER A 30 -18.04 8.30 -11.76
CA SER A 30 -17.22 9.51 -11.83
C SER A 30 -17.75 10.41 -12.95
N THR A 31 -18.63 11.34 -12.59
CA THR A 31 -19.01 12.46 -13.46
C THR A 31 -17.88 13.48 -13.48
N MET A 32 -17.25 13.64 -14.64
CA MET A 32 -16.37 14.77 -14.89
C MET A 32 -17.14 16.08 -14.72
N LYS A 33 -16.70 16.94 -13.79
CA LYS A 33 -17.07 18.36 -13.81
C LYS A 33 -15.89 19.22 -13.42
N THR A 34 -15.30 19.87 -14.42
CA THR A 34 -14.31 20.93 -14.28
C THR A 34 -14.89 22.07 -13.45
N LYS A 35 -14.52 22.09 -12.18
CA LYS A 35 -14.49 23.26 -11.30
C LYS A 35 -13.26 23.03 -10.44
N ILE A 36 -12.40 24.03 -10.25
CA ILE A 36 -11.34 23.97 -9.24
C ILE A 36 -12.05 24.00 -7.89
N ALA A 37 -12.59 22.86 -7.51
CA ALA A 37 -13.08 22.52 -6.20
C ALA A 37 -12.10 21.46 -5.75
N LYS A 38 -11.40 21.72 -4.64
CA LYS A 38 -10.55 20.78 -3.95
C LYS A 38 -11.26 19.42 -3.96
N THR A 39 -10.86 18.52 -4.87
CA THR A 39 -11.33 17.14 -4.90
C THR A 39 -10.72 16.53 -3.66
N SER A 40 -11.35 16.76 -2.52
CA SER A 40 -11.11 15.96 -1.34
C SER A 40 -11.65 14.59 -1.71
N ASN A 41 -10.82 13.78 -2.39
CA ASN A 41 -10.88 12.35 -2.18
C ASN A 41 -10.89 12.23 -0.67
N GLN A 42 -12.04 11.86 -0.11
CA GLN A 42 -12.21 11.77 1.32
C GLN A 42 -11.35 10.58 1.74
N ILE A 43 -10.09 10.87 2.07
CA ILE A 43 -9.15 9.85 2.53
C ILE A 43 -9.70 9.36 3.86
N ASN A 44 -10.02 8.08 3.94
CA ASN A 44 -10.29 7.47 5.23
C ASN A 44 -8.95 7.21 5.90
N CYS A 45 -8.71 7.80 7.06
CA CYS A 45 -7.43 7.65 7.75
C CYS A 45 -7.19 6.19 8.18
N ASP A 46 -8.24 5.37 8.27
CA ASP A 46 -8.10 3.94 8.55
C ASP A 46 -7.40 3.18 7.42
N ASP A 47 -7.40 3.71 6.18
CA ASP A 47 -6.69 3.11 5.05
C ASP A 47 -5.16 3.20 5.21
N LEU A 48 -4.68 4.01 6.17
CA LEU A 48 -3.28 4.04 6.57
C LEU A 48 -2.92 2.86 7.49
N ASN A 49 -3.88 2.18 8.12
CA ASN A 49 -3.59 1.05 8.98
C ASN A 49 -3.06 -0.13 8.14
N GLY A 50 -2.07 -0.82 8.68
CA GLY A 50 -1.56 -2.06 8.10
C GLY A 50 -2.56 -3.19 8.30
N GLU A 51 -2.73 -4.01 7.27
CA GLU A 51 -3.38 -5.30 7.43
C GLU A 51 -2.49 -6.28 8.22
N THR A 52 -3.02 -7.48 8.52
CA THR A 52 -2.31 -8.51 9.29
C THR A 52 -0.85 -8.68 8.88
N GLY A 53 0.07 -8.44 9.82
CA GLY A 53 1.53 -8.53 9.67
C GLY A 53 2.18 -7.42 8.84
N GLN A 54 1.41 -6.44 8.36
CA GLN A 54 1.89 -5.32 7.55
C GLN A 54 2.03 -4.06 8.39
N ASN A 55 2.98 -3.22 8.00
CA ASN A 55 3.18 -1.93 8.67
C ASN A 55 2.05 -0.96 8.34
N GLY A 56 1.78 -0.05 9.26
CA GLY A 56 0.99 1.14 8.98
C GLY A 56 1.74 2.11 8.08
N GLN A 57 0.99 2.91 7.33
CA GLN A 57 1.49 3.97 6.47
C GLN A 57 1.71 5.25 7.27
N ASN A 58 2.59 6.12 6.78
CA ASN A 58 2.81 7.41 7.39
C ASN A 58 1.58 8.32 7.25
N GLY A 59 1.44 9.26 8.18
CA GLY A 59 0.44 10.31 8.08
C GLY A 59 0.68 11.19 6.85
N ILE A 60 -0.40 11.81 6.37
CA ILE A 60 -0.42 12.61 5.14
C ILE A 60 -0.42 14.10 5.52
N PRO A 61 0.67 14.84 5.22
CA PRO A 61 0.73 16.28 5.47
C PRO A 61 -0.39 17.05 4.74
N GLY A 62 -0.95 18.05 5.41
CA GLY A 62 -2.00 18.91 4.81
C GLY A 62 -3.37 18.23 4.65
N SER A 63 -3.58 17.09 5.30
CA SER A 63 -4.88 16.40 5.40
C SER A 63 -5.32 16.27 6.85
N ASP A 64 -6.52 15.74 7.10
CA ASP A 64 -6.96 15.39 8.46
C ASP A 64 -6.30 14.08 8.96
N CYS A 65 -5.67 13.31 8.07
CA CYS A 65 -4.98 12.07 8.37
C CYS A 65 -3.49 12.30 8.67
N ILE A 66 -3.19 13.23 9.58
CA ILE A 66 -1.81 13.58 9.95
C ILE A 66 -1.09 12.51 10.76
N ASN A 67 -1.81 11.61 11.42
CA ASN A 67 -1.20 10.55 12.22
C ASN A 67 -0.78 9.38 11.33
N GLY A 68 0.30 8.70 11.70
CA GLY A 68 0.63 7.42 11.10
C GLY A 68 -0.41 6.35 11.44
N GLY A 69 -0.66 5.46 10.50
CA GLY A 69 -1.53 4.31 10.71
C GLY A 69 -0.91 3.28 11.64
N ASN A 70 -1.74 2.49 12.31
CA ASN A 70 -1.28 1.40 13.15
C ASN A 70 -0.75 0.24 12.29
N GLY A 71 0.26 -0.48 12.77
CA GLY A 71 0.66 -1.75 12.19
C GLY A 71 -0.36 -2.85 12.45
N GLY A 72 -0.56 -3.75 11.50
CA GLY A 72 -1.48 -4.86 11.66
C GLY A 72 -0.90 -5.97 12.54
N ASN A 73 -1.77 -6.67 13.26
CA ASN A 73 -1.36 -7.78 14.12
C ASN A 73 -0.78 -8.93 13.30
N GLY A 74 0.13 -9.71 13.88
CA GLY A 74 0.62 -10.94 13.27
C GLY A 74 -0.50 -11.98 13.10
N ALA A 75 -0.36 -12.84 12.08
CA ALA A 75 -1.37 -13.85 11.77
C ALA A 75 -1.51 -14.89 12.90
N GLU A 76 -2.71 -15.48 13.05
CA GLU A 76 -3.00 -16.49 14.08
C GLU A 76 -2.06 -17.71 14.01
N GLY A 77 -1.65 -18.12 12.81
CA GLY A 77 -0.73 -19.26 12.60
C GLY A 77 0.71 -19.00 13.06
N GLY A 78 1.03 -17.78 13.46
CA GLY A 78 2.39 -17.29 13.68
C GLY A 78 2.73 -16.17 12.70
N GLY A 79 3.50 -15.19 13.16
CA GLY A 79 3.88 -14.02 12.37
C GLY A 79 4.09 -12.80 13.26
N ASN A 80 5.00 -11.92 12.88
CA ASN A 80 5.23 -10.68 13.61
C ASN A 80 4.11 -9.68 13.32
N GLY A 81 3.82 -8.80 14.27
CA GLY A 81 3.04 -7.60 14.03
C GLY A 81 3.83 -6.62 13.16
N GLY A 82 3.11 -5.85 12.35
CA GLY A 82 3.71 -4.74 11.60
C GLY A 82 4.01 -3.55 12.50
N ASN A 83 4.95 -2.71 12.09
CA ASN A 83 5.25 -1.46 12.77
C ASN A 83 4.18 -0.40 12.48
N GLY A 84 3.99 0.54 13.40
CA GLY A 84 3.19 1.75 13.13
C GLY A 84 3.89 2.65 12.13
N GLY A 85 3.11 3.39 11.34
CA GLY A 85 3.62 4.44 10.46
C GLY A 85 3.98 5.70 11.24
N ASN A 86 4.81 6.56 10.67
CA ASN A 86 5.21 7.82 11.30
C ASN A 86 4.14 8.90 11.12
N GLY A 87 4.08 9.85 12.04
CA GLY A 87 3.25 11.05 11.89
C GLY A 87 3.74 11.95 10.74
N ALA A 88 2.81 12.69 10.15
CA ALA A 88 3.11 13.73 9.16
C ALA A 88 3.88 14.89 9.80
N ALA A 89 4.75 15.52 8.99
CA ALA A 89 5.36 16.81 9.36
C ALA A 89 4.28 17.84 9.71
N GLY A 90 4.57 18.68 10.71
CA GLY A 90 3.59 19.62 11.28
C GLY A 90 2.84 19.09 12.50
N GLY A 91 3.29 17.98 13.10
CA GLY A 91 2.84 17.53 14.43
C GLY A 91 1.91 16.32 14.46
N GLY A 92 1.92 15.45 13.45
CA GLY A 92 1.22 14.18 13.52
C GLY A 92 1.86 13.22 14.53
N ASN A 93 1.07 12.35 15.16
CA ASN A 93 1.60 11.27 16.01
C ASN A 93 1.97 10.05 15.16
N GLY A 94 2.93 9.26 15.63
CA GLY A 94 3.16 7.93 15.07
C GLY A 94 2.03 6.95 15.43
N GLY A 95 1.82 5.96 14.57
CA GLY A 95 0.89 4.87 14.81
C GLY A 95 1.45 3.83 15.77
N ASN A 96 0.57 3.01 16.35
CA ASN A 96 1.01 1.90 17.20
C ASN A 96 1.54 0.74 16.37
N GLY A 97 2.48 -0.03 16.92
CA GLY A 97 2.84 -1.32 16.35
C GLY A 97 1.73 -2.36 16.59
N GLY A 98 1.61 -3.32 15.68
CA GLY A 98 0.73 -4.46 15.81
C GLY A 98 1.26 -5.49 16.80
N ASN A 99 0.36 -6.27 17.41
CA ASN A 99 0.77 -7.38 18.27
C ASN A 99 1.35 -8.53 17.44
N GLY A 100 2.21 -9.35 18.05
CA GLY A 100 2.64 -10.60 17.43
C GLY A 100 1.53 -11.66 17.41
N GLY A 101 1.62 -12.61 16.48
CA GLY A 101 0.69 -13.73 16.37
C GLY A 101 0.83 -14.74 17.52
N ALA A 102 -0.22 -15.54 17.73
CA ALA A 102 -0.39 -16.43 18.89
C ALA A 102 0.74 -17.45 19.12
N ASN A 103 1.49 -17.81 18.07
CA ASN A 103 2.59 -18.78 18.13
C ASN A 103 3.98 -18.14 18.33
N GLY A 104 4.06 -17.06 19.12
CA GLY A 104 5.34 -16.44 19.50
C GLY A 104 5.89 -15.41 18.51
N GLY A 105 5.01 -14.78 17.71
CA GLY A 105 5.41 -13.63 16.91
C GLY A 105 5.83 -12.45 17.78
N ALA A 106 6.81 -11.66 17.32
CA ALA A 106 7.13 -10.39 17.96
C ALA A 106 6.06 -9.33 17.63
N GLY A 107 5.80 -8.42 18.56
CA GLY A 107 5.07 -7.20 18.23
C GLY A 107 5.88 -6.27 17.33
N GLY A 108 5.19 -5.42 16.58
CA GLY A 108 5.79 -4.31 15.87
C GLY A 108 6.10 -3.14 16.80
N ASN A 109 7.01 -2.28 16.34
CA ASN A 109 7.33 -1.04 17.02
C ASN A 109 6.28 0.04 16.69
N GLY A 110 6.11 1.01 17.58
CA GLY A 110 5.38 2.24 17.25
C GLY A 110 6.15 3.09 16.22
N GLY A 111 5.41 3.91 15.49
CA GLY A 111 5.99 4.91 14.60
C GLY A 111 6.45 6.15 15.36
N ASP A 112 7.35 6.92 14.73
CA ASP A 112 7.80 8.18 15.27
C ASP A 112 6.73 9.28 15.10
N GLY A 113 6.73 10.26 16.00
CA GLY A 113 5.99 11.50 15.79
C GLY A 113 6.56 12.29 14.61
N GLY A 114 5.70 13.06 13.96
CA GLY A 114 6.08 13.99 12.91
C GLY A 114 6.89 15.14 13.48
N SER A 115 7.94 15.54 12.75
CA SER A 115 8.73 16.72 13.10
C SER A 115 7.83 17.96 13.08
N GLY A 116 7.89 18.75 14.15
CA GLY A 116 7.27 20.07 14.17
C GLY A 116 7.97 21.00 13.18
N ASP A 117 7.19 21.74 12.39
CA ASP A 117 7.73 22.80 11.55
C ASP A 117 8.08 23.98 12.46
N ASN A 118 9.38 24.22 12.67
CA ASN A 118 9.87 25.43 13.32
C ASN A 118 9.69 26.60 12.34
N ASN A 119 8.53 27.28 12.39
CA ASN A 119 8.31 28.55 11.72
C ASN A 119 8.61 29.73 12.65
#